data_AF-A0A356TBC6-F1
#
_entry.id   AF-A0A356TBC6-F1
#
_cell.length_a   1.000
_cell.length_b   1.000
_cell.length_c   1.000
_cell.angle_alpha   90.00
_cell.angle_beta   90.00
_cell.angle_gamma   90.00
#
_symmetry.space_group_name_H-M   'P 1'
#
loop_
_entity.id
_entity.type
_entity.pdbx_description
1 polymer ?
#
loop_
_entity_poly.entity_id
_entity_poly.type
_entity_poly.pdbx_seq_one_letter_code
_entity_poly.pdbx_strand_id
1 'polypeptide(L)' 'MALGRTSLVERDLADGRLVRPFSLELESGLSYWLLTPRGEPPPRVARFCDWLLRRMGA' A
#
# COMPACT_ATOMS: atom_id res chain seq x y z
N MET A 1 9.83 -17.79 -11.45
CA MET A 1 10.29 -16.71 -10.54
C MET A 1 9.58 -15.42 -10.90
N ALA A 2 9.26 -14.57 -9.92
CA ALA A 2 8.54 -13.32 -10.12
C ALA A 2 9.13 -12.21 -9.24
N LEU A 3 8.84 -10.95 -9.58
CA LEU A 3 9.09 -9.78 -8.73
C LEU A 3 7.82 -9.49 -7.91
N GLY A 4 7.93 -9.57 -6.59
CA GLY A 4 6.82 -9.25 -5.67
C GLY A 4 6.87 -7.78 -5.25
N ARG A 5 5.69 -7.16 -5.09
CA ARG A 5 5.60 -5.88 -4.36
C ARG A 5 5.65 -6.18 -2.88
N THR A 6 6.56 -5.55 -2.15
CA THR A 6 6.78 -5.79 -0.71
C THR A 6 5.46 -5.78 0.07
N SER A 7 4.62 -4.76 -0.12
CA SER A 7 3.32 -4.62 0.54
C SER A 7 2.32 -5.76 0.28
N LEU A 8 2.48 -6.51 -0.80
CA LEU A 8 1.58 -7.61 -1.18
C LEU A 8 2.12 -8.98 -0.75
N VAL A 9 3.44 -9.12 -0.59
CA VAL A 9 4.09 -10.42 -0.32
C VAL A 9 4.66 -10.55 1.08
N GLU A 10 4.74 -9.45 1.84
CA GLU A 10 5.32 -9.42 3.19
C GLU A 10 4.71 -10.47 4.12
N ARG A 11 3.39 -10.63 4.10
CA ARG A 11 2.70 -11.63 4.93
C ARG A 11 3.06 -13.07 4.54
N ASP A 12 3.04 -13.39 3.25
CA ASP A 12 3.35 -14.74 2.80
C ASP A 12 4.85 -15.08 2.97
N LEU A 13 5.73 -14.07 2.94
CA LEU A 13 7.14 -14.22 3.33
C LEU A 13 7.27 -14.48 4.83
N ALA A 14 6.54 -13.75 5.68
CA ALA A 14 6.53 -13.96 7.14
C ALA A 14 5.95 -15.34 7.53
N ASP A 15 4.90 -15.78 6.83
CA ASP A 15 4.25 -17.08 7.04
C ASP A 15 5.02 -18.24 6.38
N GLY A 16 6.15 -17.97 5.70
CA GLY A 16 7.00 -18.98 5.04
C GLY A 16 6.41 -19.65 3.79
N ARG A 17 5.29 -19.13 3.28
CA ARG A 17 4.64 -19.59 2.04
C ARG A 17 5.40 -19.15 0.79
N LEU A 18 6.07 -18.00 0.89
CA LEU A 18 7.01 -17.49 -0.10
C LEU A 18 8.42 -17.48 0.49
N VAL A 19 9.40 -17.63 -0.38
CA VAL A 19 10.81 -17.42 -0.06
C VAL A 19 11.35 -16.28 -0.92
N ARG A 20 12.25 -15.48 -0.34
CA ARG A 20 12.96 -14.42 -1.05
C ARG A 20 14.34 -14.95 -1.47
N PRO A 21 14.53 -15.36 -2.74
CA PRO A 21 15.76 -16.01 -3.18
C PRO A 21 16.99 -15.08 -3.23
N PHE A 22 16.77 -13.75 -3.29
CA PHE A 22 17.85 -12.75 -3.32
C PHE A 22 17.55 -11.59 -2.40
N SER A 23 18.58 -11.03 -1.78
CA SER A 23 18.49 -9.81 -0.97
C SER A 23 18.43 -8.52 -1.80
N LEU A 24 18.25 -8.61 -3.13
CA LEU A 24 18.08 -7.45 -4.00
C LEU A 24 16.70 -6.82 -3.80
N GLU A 25 16.64 -5.50 -3.73
CA GLU A 25 15.44 -4.68 -3.66
C GLU A 25 15.53 -3.59 -4.73
N LEU A 26 14.40 -3.24 -5.32
CA LEU A 26 14.30 -2.19 -6.32
C LEU A 26 13.23 -1.20 -5.85
N GLU A 27 13.55 0.09 -5.93
CA GLU A 27 12.56 1.14 -5.75
C GLU A 27 11.46 1.01 -6.80
N SER A 28 10.21 0.94 -6.36
CA SER A 28 9.08 0.71 -7.26
C SER A 28 8.86 1.85 -8.25
N GLY A 29 9.28 3.08 -7.92
CA GLY A 29 8.96 4.29 -8.69
C GLY A 29 7.47 4.60 -8.83
N LEU A 30 6.59 3.94 -8.06
CA LEU A 30 5.15 4.07 -8.16
C LEU A 30 4.55 4.55 -6.84
N SER A 31 3.51 5.37 -6.94
CA SER A 31 2.79 5.94 -5.80
C SER A 31 1.35 5.44 -5.77
N TYR A 32 0.81 5.29 -4.56
CA TYR A 32 -0.61 5.07 -4.35
C TYR A 32 -1.32 6.41 -4.13
N TRP A 33 -2.48 6.60 -4.78
CA TRP A 33 -3.25 7.83 -4.72
C TRP A 33 -4.65 7.55 -4.17
N LEU A 34 -5.09 8.38 -3.22
CA LEU A 34 -6.46 8.38 -2.73
C LEU A 34 -7.28 9.37 -3.56
N LEU A 35 -8.30 8.88 -4.26
CA LEU A 35 -9.13 9.69 -5.16
C LEU A 35 -10.54 9.83 -4.62
N THR A 36 -11.13 11.01 -4.78
CA THR A 36 -12.53 11.31 -4.50
C THR A 36 -13.17 12.01 -5.70
N PRO A 37 -14.49 11.94 -5.89
CA PRO A 37 -15.18 12.71 -6.91
C PRO A 37 -14.89 14.21 -6.77
N ARG A 38 -14.94 14.96 -7.88
CA ARG A 38 -14.80 16.41 -7.83
C ARG A 38 -15.91 17.04 -6.98
N GLY A 39 -15.56 18.02 -6.15
CA GLY A 39 -16.46 18.70 -5.23
C GLY A 39 -16.19 18.32 -3.77
N GLU A 40 -16.99 18.88 -2.86
CA GLU A 40 -16.86 18.59 -1.43
C GLU A 40 -17.34 17.16 -1.14
N PRO A 41 -16.48 16.29 -0.58
CA PRO A 41 -16.90 14.94 -0.22
C PRO A 41 -17.90 15.01 0.95
N PRO A 42 -18.86 14.08 1.03
CA PRO A 42 -19.73 13.97 2.20
C PRO A 42 -18.89 13.85 3.49
N PRO A 43 -19.31 14.42 4.63
CA PRO A 43 -18.49 14.44 5.86
C PRO A 43 -17.98 13.07 6.32
N ARG A 44 -18.76 12.00 6.08
CA ARG A 44 -18.35 10.62 6.38
C ARG A 44 -17.16 10.15 5.53
N VAL A 45 -17.11 10.58 4.27
CA VAL A 45 -16.03 10.24 3.33
C VAL A 45 -14.78 11.03 3.71
N ALA A 46 -14.91 12.32 3.99
CA ALA A 46 -13.80 13.14 4.48
C ALA A 46 -13.15 12.53 5.73
N ARG A 47 -13.96 12.17 6.74
CA ARG A 47 -13.48 11.50 7.96
C ARG A 47 -12.76 10.18 7.69
N PHE A 48 -13.24 9.40 6.71
CA PHE A 48 -12.60 8.15 6.33
C PHE A 48 -11.26 8.39 5.63
N CYS A 49 -11.19 9.35 4.71
CA CYS A 49 -9.95 9.77 4.07
C CYS A 49 -8.92 10.24 5.10
N ASP A 50 -9.32 11.09 6.05
CA ASP A 50 -8.45 11.59 7.12
C ASP A 50 -7.95 10.48 8.04
N TRP A 51 -8.83 9.52 8.37
CA TRP A 51 -8.43 8.34 9.13
C TRP A 51 -7.43 7.48 8.36
N LEU A 52 -7.67 7.25 7.07
CA LEU A 52 -6.82 6.42 6.23
C LEU A 52 -5.42 7.04 6.05
N LEU A 53 -5.34 8.34 5.77
CA LEU A 53 -4.08 9.06 5.62
C LEU A 53 -3.23 9.00 6.90
N ARG A 54 -3.85 9.24 8.07
CA ARG A 54 -3.17 9.10 9.37
C ARG A 54 -2.64 7.69 9.61
N ARG A 55 -3.34 6.65 9.16
CA ARG A 55 -2.90 5.26 9.34
C ARG A 55 -1.74 4.89 8.41
N MET A 56 -1.64 5.55 7.26
CA MET A 56 -0.58 5.31 6.27
C MET A 56 0.69 6.15 6.52
N GLY A 57 0.70 7.00 7.56
CA GLY A 57 1.85 7.87 7.87
C GLY A 57 2.04 9.04 6.91
N ALA A 58 0.96 9.44 6.21
CA ALA A 58 0.90 10.65 5.39
C ALA A 58 0.51 11.87 6.24
#